data_AF-A0A534PXC8-F1
#
_entry.id   AF-A0A534PXC8-F1
#
_cell.length_a   1.000
_cell.length_b   1.000
_cell.length_c   1.000
_cell.angle_alpha   90.00
_cell.angle_beta   90.00
_cell.angle_gamma   90.00
#
_symmetry.space_group_name_H-M   'P 1'
#
loop_
_entity.id
_entity.type
_entity.pdbx_description
1 polymer ?
#
loop_
_entity_poly.entity_id
_entity_poly.type
_entity_poly.pdbx_seq_one_letter_code
_entity_poly.pdbx_strand_id
1 'polypeptide(L)'
;MLAARPLTHLPIVADPSHAAGRADLVEGLARAAWAAGADGLIVEVHDDPARALSDGEQALVPARFQELSRALALHPDARLPLAQLRAWVDSIDHDLALLVQRRLEVAKVIGNSKRQTGRAVLDPRREAAVRRTYMEALPGSRELADRLVDLLIKAARDQQSIDD
;
A
#
# COMPACT_ATOMS: atom_id res chain seq x y z
N MET A 1 -6.86 14.08 -12.70
CA MET A 1 -5.40 14.03 -12.44
C MET A 1 -4.63 13.66 -13.69
N LEU A 2 -4.77 12.41 -14.19
CA LEU A 2 -4.07 11.92 -15.38
C LEU A 2 -4.18 12.83 -16.62
N ALA A 3 -5.38 13.35 -16.91
CA ALA A 3 -5.59 14.26 -18.05
C ALA A 3 -4.95 15.65 -17.85
N ALA A 4 -4.83 16.11 -16.61
CA ALA A 4 -4.29 17.43 -16.30
C ALA A 4 -2.75 17.43 -16.24
N ARG A 5 -2.12 16.33 -15.80
CA ARG A 5 -0.66 16.21 -15.63
C ARG A 5 0.18 16.57 -16.86
N PRO A 6 -0.15 16.18 -18.12
CA PRO A 6 0.65 16.58 -19.27
C PRO A 6 0.45 18.05 -19.68
N LEU A 7 -0.56 18.74 -19.12
CA LEU A 7 -0.93 20.11 -19.50
C LEU A 7 -0.31 21.18 -18.59
N THR A 8 0.32 20.77 -17.49
CA THR A 8 0.89 21.68 -16.50
C THR A 8 2.13 21.08 -15.84
N HIS A 9 3.00 21.96 -15.34
CA HIS A 9 4.13 21.61 -14.48
C HIS A 9 3.82 21.87 -12.99
N LEU A 10 2.66 22.47 -12.69
CA LEU A 10 2.24 22.78 -11.33
C LEU A 10 1.71 21.53 -10.62
N PRO A 11 1.84 21.45 -9.28
CA PRO A 11 1.24 20.38 -8.49
C PRO A 11 -0.29 20.33 -8.65
N ILE A 12 -0.84 19.12 -8.72
CA ILE A 12 -2.28 18.89 -8.82
C ILE A 12 -2.79 18.34 -7.49
N VAL A 13 -3.59 19.14 -6.79
CA VAL A 13 -4.16 18.81 -5.48
C VAL A 13 -5.64 18.47 -5.63
N ALA A 14 -6.11 17.45 -4.92
CA ALA A 14 -7.52 17.06 -4.88
C ALA A 14 -8.17 17.49 -3.57
N ASP A 15 -9.43 17.94 -3.61
CA ASP A 15 -10.26 18.11 -2.41
C ASP A 15 -11.38 17.06 -2.41
N PRO A 16 -11.17 15.89 -1.77
CA PRO A 16 -12.21 14.88 -1.64
C PRO A 16 -13.35 15.29 -0.70
N SER A 17 -13.17 16.29 0.17
CA SER A 17 -14.19 16.71 1.15
C SER A 17 -15.30 17.47 0.43
N HIS A 18 -14.96 18.58 -0.22
CA HIS A 18 -15.90 19.37 -0.99
C HIS A 18 -16.47 18.60 -2.20
N ALA A 19 -15.65 17.76 -2.83
CA ALA A 19 -16.14 16.94 -3.94
C ALA A 19 -17.18 15.90 -3.50
N ALA A 20 -17.07 15.36 -2.28
CA ALA A 20 -18.04 14.44 -1.72
C ALA A 20 -19.27 15.15 -1.12
N GLY A 21 -19.05 16.27 -0.43
CA GLY A 21 -20.03 16.89 0.46
C GLY A 21 -20.40 16.02 1.67
N ARG A 22 -19.74 14.88 1.89
CA ARG A 22 -20.09 13.88 2.91
C ARG A 22 -18.87 13.10 3.41
N ALA A 23 -18.70 13.07 4.74
CA ALA A 23 -17.56 12.47 5.41
C ALA A 23 -17.34 10.98 5.08
N ASP A 24 -18.41 10.21 4.87
CA ASP A 24 -18.34 8.76 4.60
C ASP A 24 -17.76 8.42 3.22
N LEU A 25 -17.75 9.37 2.29
CA LEU A 25 -17.20 9.19 0.94
C LEU A 25 -15.77 9.74 0.80
N VAL A 26 -15.31 10.56 1.76
CA VAL A 26 -14.02 11.26 1.70
C VAL A 26 -12.86 10.26 1.56
N GLU A 27 -12.86 9.18 2.34
CA GLU A 27 -11.78 8.19 2.30
C GLU A 27 -11.67 7.53 0.91
N GLY A 28 -12.81 7.13 0.32
CA GLY A 28 -12.84 6.51 -0.99
C GLY A 28 -12.33 7.43 -2.09
N LEU A 29 -12.78 8.70 -2.09
CA LEU A 29 -12.34 9.70 -3.06
C LEU A 29 -10.87 10.10 -2.86
N ALA A 30 -10.41 10.21 -1.62
CA ALA A 30 -9.01 10.49 -1.30
C ALA A 30 -8.08 9.41 -1.86
N ARG A 31 -8.41 8.12 -1.61
CA ARG A 31 -7.68 6.98 -2.16
C ARG A 31 -7.69 6.97 -3.69
N ALA A 32 -8.84 7.26 -4.31
CA ALA A 32 -8.96 7.32 -5.76
C ALA A 32 -8.12 8.46 -6.36
N ALA A 33 -8.13 9.64 -5.76
CA ALA A 33 -7.35 10.79 -6.19
C ALA A 33 -5.84 10.54 -6.05
N TRP A 34 -5.42 9.97 -4.92
CA TRP A 34 -4.03 9.57 -4.67
C TRP A 34 -3.56 8.55 -5.69
N ALA A 35 -4.33 7.48 -5.93
CA ALA A 35 -4.03 6.46 -6.93
C ALA A 35 -4.01 7.00 -8.37
N ALA A 36 -4.81 8.02 -8.66
CA ALA A 36 -4.82 8.71 -9.96
C ALA A 36 -3.63 9.67 -10.15
N GLY A 37 -2.74 9.78 -9.15
CA GLY A 37 -1.51 10.57 -9.20
C GLY A 37 -1.70 12.03 -8.84
N ALA A 38 -2.59 12.35 -7.90
CA ALA A 38 -2.60 13.67 -7.26
C ALA A 38 -1.30 13.88 -6.47
N ASP A 39 -0.77 15.10 -6.48
CA ASP A 39 0.45 15.47 -5.74
C ASP A 39 0.13 15.81 -4.27
N GLY A 40 -1.14 16.05 -3.95
CA GLY A 40 -1.60 16.33 -2.59
C GLY A 40 -3.12 16.22 -2.45
N LEU A 41 -3.58 16.26 -1.20
CA LEU A 41 -4.99 16.25 -0.84
C LEU A 41 -5.30 17.40 0.13
N ILE A 42 -6.48 17.99 0.00
CA ILE A 42 -7.07 18.92 0.97
C ILE A 42 -8.24 18.19 1.62
N VAL A 43 -8.13 17.95 2.93
CA VAL A 43 -9.13 17.20 3.70
C VAL A 43 -9.60 18.06 4.86
N GLU A 44 -10.90 18.21 5.00
CA GLU A 44 -11.49 18.92 6.12
C GLU A 44 -11.53 18.03 7.36
N VAL A 45 -11.11 18.61 8.49
CA VAL A 45 -11.05 17.92 9.77
C VAL A 45 -11.59 18.83 10.86
N HIS A 46 -12.45 18.30 11.71
CA HIS A 46 -12.99 19.01 12.86
C HIS A 46 -13.14 18.07 14.07
N ASP A 47 -12.84 18.56 15.27
CA ASP A 47 -12.91 17.73 16.50
C ASP A 47 -14.35 17.28 16.82
N ASP A 48 -15.33 18.14 16.53
CA ASP A 48 -16.77 17.89 16.70
C ASP A 48 -17.57 18.36 15.46
N PRO A 49 -17.63 17.57 14.37
CA PRO A 49 -18.23 18.00 13.12
C PRO A 49 -19.70 18.43 13.24
N ALA A 50 -20.44 17.85 14.20
CA ALA A 50 -21.84 18.20 14.45
C ALA A 50 -22.02 19.64 14.97
N ARG A 51 -20.95 20.28 15.47
CA ARG A 51 -20.94 21.66 15.95
C ARG A 51 -20.09 22.60 15.09
N ALA A 52 -19.62 22.13 13.94
CA ALA A 52 -18.84 22.97 13.04
C ALA A 52 -19.69 24.14 12.53
N LEU A 53 -19.09 25.33 12.46
CA LEU A 53 -19.77 26.54 11.94
C LEU A 53 -19.94 26.50 10.41
N SER A 54 -19.16 25.68 9.73
CA SER A 54 -19.20 25.43 8.28
C SER A 54 -18.80 23.98 8.03
N ASP A 55 -19.40 23.38 7.00
CA ASP A 55 -18.94 22.14 6.36
C ASP A 55 -18.76 20.91 7.28
N GLY A 56 -19.51 20.87 8.38
CA GLY A 56 -19.49 19.75 9.33
C GLY A 56 -19.87 18.40 8.72
N GLU A 57 -20.71 18.37 7.68
CA GLU A 57 -21.15 17.11 7.04
C GLU A 57 -20.04 16.40 6.26
N GLN A 58 -19.03 17.14 5.79
CA GLN A 58 -17.90 16.62 5.01
C GLN A 58 -16.60 16.53 5.81
N ALA A 59 -16.55 17.12 7.01
CA ALA A 59 -15.38 17.08 7.88
C ALA A 59 -15.18 15.71 8.54
N LEU A 60 -13.96 15.20 8.48
CA LEU A 60 -13.55 14.02 9.25
C LEU A 60 -13.25 14.39 10.71
N VAL A 61 -13.36 13.43 11.61
CA VAL A 61 -12.75 13.55 12.95
C VAL A 61 -11.26 13.20 12.90
N PRO A 62 -10.42 13.71 13.82
CA PRO A 62 -8.97 13.48 13.80
C PRO A 62 -8.56 12.00 13.74
N ALA A 63 -9.27 11.12 14.44
CA ALA A 63 -9.00 9.69 14.42
C ALA A 63 -9.17 9.07 13.01
N ARG A 64 -10.22 9.47 12.29
CA ARG A 64 -10.46 9.04 10.90
C ARG A 64 -9.44 9.62 9.93
N PHE A 65 -9.01 10.86 10.15
CA PHE A 65 -7.93 11.46 9.36
C PHE A 65 -6.60 10.72 9.53
N GLN A 66 -6.28 10.25 10.75
CA GLN A 66 -5.11 9.39 11.00
C GLN A 66 -5.21 8.02 10.32
N GLU A 67 -6.40 7.42 10.28
CA GLU A 67 -6.65 6.18 9.52
C GLU A 67 -6.46 6.41 8.01
N LEU A 68 -7.01 7.48 7.46
CA LEU A 68 -6.82 7.87 6.06
C LEU A 68 -5.33 8.07 5.74
N SER A 69 -4.60 8.77 6.60
CA SER A 69 -3.17 9.04 6.38
C SER A 69 -2.35 7.75 6.32
N ARG A 70 -2.64 6.80 7.21
CA ARG A 70 -2.04 5.45 7.20
C ARG A 70 -2.37 4.70 5.91
N ALA A 71 -3.64 4.71 5.52
CA ALA A 71 -4.12 4.06 4.32
C ALA A 71 -3.48 4.59 3.02
N LEU A 72 -3.07 5.87 2.99
CA LEU A 72 -2.39 6.49 1.86
C LEU A 72 -0.86 6.31 1.90
N ALA A 73 -0.33 5.62 2.91
CA ALA A 73 1.11 5.45 3.16
C ALA A 73 1.86 6.80 3.27
N LEU A 74 1.20 7.84 3.79
CA LEU A 74 1.87 9.11 4.12
C LEU A 74 2.83 8.87 5.29
N HIS A 75 3.98 9.53 5.34
CA HIS A 75 4.88 9.33 6.48
C HIS A 75 4.37 10.03 7.75
N PRO A 76 4.48 9.39 8.93
CA PRO A 76 4.13 10.05 10.18
C PRO A 76 5.08 11.21 10.50
N ASP A 77 4.57 12.24 11.17
CA ASP A 77 5.39 13.30 11.74
C ASP A 77 6.20 12.76 12.93
N ALA A 78 7.51 13.05 12.97
CA ALA A 78 8.40 12.59 14.04
C ALA A 78 8.02 13.15 15.43
N ARG A 79 7.19 14.19 15.48
CA ARG A 79 6.67 14.79 16.72
C ARG A 79 5.53 13.98 17.36
N LEU A 80 4.99 12.99 16.67
CA LEU A 80 3.92 12.15 17.22
C LEU A 80 4.43 11.30 18.41
N PRO A 81 3.55 10.96 19.38
CA PRO A 81 3.90 10.06 20.47
C PRO A 81 4.41 8.71 19.96
N LEU A 82 5.39 8.11 20.68
CA LEU A 82 5.98 6.81 20.30
C LEU A 82 4.94 5.70 20.08
N ALA A 83 3.87 5.69 20.86
CA ALA A 83 2.78 4.73 20.70
C ALA A 83 2.10 4.85 19.32
N GLN A 84 1.93 6.07 18.82
CA GLN A 84 1.36 6.29 17.49
C GLN A 84 2.35 5.85 16.41
N LEU A 85 3.64 6.22 16.53
CA LEU A 85 4.68 5.77 15.59
C LEU A 85 4.79 4.24 15.52
N ARG A 86 4.62 3.53 16.64
CA ARG A 86 4.57 2.06 16.66
C ARG A 86 3.35 1.51 15.92
N ALA A 87 2.18 2.12 16.09
CA ALA A 87 0.98 1.72 15.37
C ALA A 87 1.12 1.86 13.84
N TRP A 88 2.00 2.73 13.35
CA TRP A 88 2.36 2.78 11.92
C TRP A 88 3.15 1.54 11.48
N VAL A 89 4.14 1.13 12.26
CA VAL A 89 4.89 -0.12 12.00
C VAL A 89 3.96 -1.32 12.02
N ASP A 90 3.10 -1.43 13.04
CA ASP A 90 2.13 -2.52 13.17
C ASP A 90 1.19 -2.61 11.95
N SER A 91 0.76 -1.47 11.42
CA SER A 91 -0.07 -1.40 10.21
C SER A 91 0.69 -1.88 8.97
N ILE A 92 1.95 -1.45 8.80
CA ILE A 92 2.80 -1.88 7.68
C ILE A 92 3.05 -3.39 7.75
N ASP A 93 3.35 -3.91 8.94
CA ASP A 93 3.60 -5.34 9.14
C ASP A 93 2.35 -6.19 8.84
N HIS A 94 1.17 -5.70 9.21
CA HIS A 94 -0.09 -6.33 8.82
C HIS A 94 -0.26 -6.39 7.29
N ASP A 95 -0.01 -5.27 6.60
CA ASP A 95 -0.11 -5.21 5.14
C ASP A 95 0.93 -6.11 4.46
N LEU A 96 2.16 -6.15 4.98
CA LEU A 96 3.20 -7.06 4.52
C LEU A 96 2.77 -8.52 4.65
N ALA A 97 2.17 -8.91 5.78
CA ALA A 97 1.68 -10.27 6.00
C ALA A 97 0.62 -10.67 4.95
N LEU A 98 -0.34 -9.78 4.68
CA LEU A 98 -1.37 -10.00 3.65
C LEU A 98 -0.77 -10.12 2.24
N LEU A 99 0.18 -9.25 1.89
CA LEU A 99 0.87 -9.29 0.59
C LEU A 99 1.70 -10.56 0.41
N VAL A 100 2.39 -11.00 1.46
CA VAL A 100 3.16 -12.25 1.46
C VAL A 100 2.23 -13.45 1.29
N GLN A 101 1.13 -13.51 2.04
CA GLN A 101 0.13 -14.58 1.91
C GLN A 101 -0.38 -14.67 0.47
N ARG A 102 -0.82 -13.54 -0.11
CA ARG A 102 -1.30 -13.48 -1.49
C ARG A 102 -0.23 -13.90 -2.51
N ARG A 103 1.03 -13.49 -2.31
CA ARG A 103 2.16 -13.89 -3.16
C ARG A 103 2.35 -15.41 -3.14
N LEU A 104 2.29 -16.03 -1.95
CA LEU A 104 2.47 -17.47 -1.79
C LEU A 104 1.35 -18.26 -2.46
N GLU A 105 0.10 -17.81 -2.35
CA GLU A 105 -1.04 -18.40 -3.06
C GLU A 105 -0.85 -18.39 -4.58
N VAL A 106 -0.42 -17.27 -5.15
CA VAL A 106 -0.11 -17.18 -6.58
C VAL A 106 1.05 -18.11 -6.96
N ALA A 107 2.09 -18.21 -6.13
CA ALA A 107 3.21 -19.12 -6.37
C ALA A 107 2.76 -20.59 -6.35
N LYS A 108 1.82 -20.96 -5.47
CA LYS A 108 1.20 -22.30 -5.42
C LYS A 108 0.43 -22.61 -6.71
N VAL A 109 -0.39 -21.67 -7.19
CA VAL A 109 -1.13 -21.81 -8.46
C VAL A 109 -0.17 -22.01 -9.64
N ILE A 110 0.93 -21.24 -9.70
CA ILE A 110 1.96 -21.39 -10.73
C ILE A 110 2.64 -22.77 -10.65
N GLY A 111 2.98 -23.23 -9.44
CA GLY A 111 3.57 -24.56 -9.22
C GLY A 111 2.68 -25.67 -9.77
N ASN A 112 1.38 -25.64 -9.46
CA ASN A 112 0.39 -26.60 -9.94
C ASN A 112 0.25 -26.57 -11.47
N SER A 113 0.18 -25.38 -12.06
CA SER A 113 0.12 -25.23 -13.52
C SER A 113 1.36 -25.78 -14.23
N LYS A 114 2.56 -25.58 -13.67
CA LYS A 114 3.81 -26.14 -14.22
C LYS A 114 3.81 -27.67 -14.17
N ARG A 115 3.38 -28.28 -13.05
CA ARG A 115 3.24 -29.74 -12.91
C ARG A 115 2.29 -30.32 -13.96
N GLN A 116 1.12 -29.72 -14.14
CA GLN A 116 0.12 -30.16 -15.13
C GLN A 116 0.61 -30.03 -16.58
N THR A 117 1.50 -29.08 -16.86
CA THR A 117 2.04 -28.83 -18.21
C THR A 117 3.40 -29.48 -18.44
N GLY A 118 3.90 -30.31 -17.51
CA GLY A 118 5.20 -30.97 -17.61
C GLY A 118 6.40 -30.02 -17.59
N ARG A 119 6.24 -28.79 -17.10
CA ARG A 119 7.31 -27.78 -17.01
C ARG A 119 8.05 -27.89 -15.69
N ALA A 120 9.35 -27.62 -15.71
CA ALA A 120 10.17 -27.57 -14.50
C ALA A 120 9.64 -26.50 -13.52
N VAL A 121 9.45 -26.91 -12.26
CA VAL A 121 9.04 -26.02 -11.18
C VAL A 121 10.11 -24.97 -10.92
N LEU A 122 11.40 -25.37 -10.92
CA LEU A 122 12.56 -24.50 -10.78
C LEU A 122 12.81 -23.70 -12.06
N ASP A 123 12.93 -22.38 -11.92
CA ASP A 123 13.23 -21.46 -13.02
C ASP A 123 14.25 -20.40 -12.55
N PRO A 124 15.56 -20.62 -12.80
CA PRO A 124 16.61 -19.68 -12.38
C PRO A 124 16.48 -18.29 -12.99
N ARG A 125 15.96 -18.18 -14.22
CA ARG A 125 15.73 -16.88 -14.87
C ARG A 125 14.64 -16.12 -14.14
N ARG A 126 13.58 -16.81 -13.71
CA ARG A 126 12.52 -16.19 -12.92
C ARG A 126 13.02 -15.76 -11.55
N GLU A 127 13.80 -16.58 -10.86
CA GLU A 127 14.38 -16.22 -9.55
C GLU A 127 15.30 -14.99 -9.64
N ALA A 128 16.15 -14.93 -10.68
CA ALA A 128 16.97 -13.75 -10.95
C ALA A 128 16.13 -12.49 -11.23
N ALA A 129 15.02 -12.62 -11.97
CA ALA A 129 14.12 -11.50 -12.23
C ALA A 129 13.43 -10.99 -10.96
N VAL A 130 12.99 -11.88 -10.07
CA VAL A 130 12.42 -11.52 -8.77
C VAL A 130 13.47 -10.79 -7.91
N ARG A 131 14.71 -11.29 -7.87
CA ARG A 131 15.80 -10.65 -7.12
C ARG A 131 16.06 -9.22 -7.60
N ARG A 132 16.09 -8.99 -8.91
CA ARG A 132 16.23 -7.65 -9.48
C ARG A 132 15.12 -6.70 -9.03
N THR A 133 13.86 -7.15 -9.03
CA THR A 133 12.72 -6.33 -8.56
C THR A 133 12.91 -5.88 -7.10
N TYR A 134 13.37 -6.78 -6.21
CA TYR A 134 13.61 -6.40 -4.81
C TYR A 134 14.82 -5.47 -4.65
N MET A 135 15.87 -5.64 -5.45
CA MET A 135 17.02 -4.74 -5.44
C MET A 135 16.65 -3.32 -5.89
N GLU A 136 15.77 -3.19 -6.88
CA GLU A 136 15.27 -1.88 -7.35
C GLU A 136 14.35 -1.23 -6.31
N ALA A 137 13.52 -2.03 -5.62
CA ALA A 137 12.61 -1.53 -4.58
C ALA A 137 13.30 -1.16 -3.25
N LEU A 138 14.48 -1.73 -2.97
CA LEU A 138 15.26 -1.51 -1.74
C LEU A 138 16.66 -0.95 -2.05
N PRO A 139 16.75 0.28 -2.61
CA PRO A 139 18.02 0.87 -2.99
C PRO A 139 18.94 0.98 -1.77
N GLY A 140 20.21 0.57 -1.93
CA GLY A 140 21.21 0.59 -0.87
C GLY A 140 21.14 -0.56 0.14
N SER A 141 20.12 -1.43 0.07
CA SER A 141 19.90 -2.53 1.02
C SER A 141 19.99 -3.91 0.37
N ARG A 142 21.05 -4.16 -0.41
CA ARG A 142 21.20 -5.39 -1.21
C ARG A 142 21.09 -6.67 -0.39
N GLU A 143 21.77 -6.73 0.76
CA GLU A 143 21.75 -7.91 1.63
C GLU A 143 20.34 -8.22 2.16
N LEU A 144 19.57 -7.18 2.49
CA LEU A 144 18.18 -7.33 2.91
C LEU A 144 17.31 -7.84 1.76
N ALA A 145 17.44 -7.25 0.57
CA ALA A 145 16.72 -7.69 -0.63
C ALA A 145 17.00 -9.18 -0.93
N ASP A 146 18.26 -9.59 -0.85
CA ASP A 146 18.65 -10.97 -1.09
C ASP A 146 18.03 -11.93 -0.07
N ARG A 147 18.10 -11.61 1.24
CA ARG A 147 17.50 -12.42 2.30
C ARG A 147 15.98 -12.54 2.19
N LEU A 148 15.30 -11.45 1.86
CA LEU A 148 13.84 -11.46 1.68
C LEU A 148 13.42 -12.36 0.52
N VAL A 149 14.13 -12.27 -0.61
CA VAL A 149 13.87 -13.10 -1.78
C VAL A 149 14.09 -14.57 -1.45
N ASP A 150 15.19 -14.90 -0.78
CA ASP A 150 15.49 -16.29 -0.40
C ASP A 150 14.44 -16.86 0.55
N LEU A 151 14.00 -16.08 1.54
CA LEU A 151 12.93 -16.46 2.46
C LEU A 151 11.61 -16.72 1.73
N LEU A 152 11.23 -15.84 0.80
CA LEU A 152 9.99 -15.95 0.05
C LEU A 152 9.99 -17.08 -0.99
N ILE A 153 11.15 -17.40 -1.57
CA ILE A 153 11.31 -18.56 -2.44
C ILE A 153 11.24 -19.84 -1.61
N LYS A 154 11.93 -19.88 -0.47
CA LYS A 154 11.89 -21.03 0.45
C LYS A 154 10.47 -21.30 0.92
N ALA A 155 9.76 -20.30 1.43
CA ALA A 155 8.38 -20.44 1.90
C ALA A 155 7.43 -20.96 0.79
N ALA A 156 7.61 -20.49 -0.45
CA ALA A 156 6.81 -20.98 -1.58
C ALA A 156 7.10 -22.45 -1.92
N ARG A 157 8.36 -22.90 -1.77
CA ARG A 157 8.75 -24.31 -1.96
C ARG A 157 8.17 -25.19 -0.86
N ASP A 158 8.29 -24.76 0.40
CA ASP A 158 7.80 -25.52 1.56
C ASP A 158 6.27 -25.75 1.46
N GLN A 159 5.50 -24.77 0.98
CA GLN A 159 4.06 -24.95 0.72
C GLN A 159 3.75 -25.93 -0.42
N GLN A 160 4.63 -26.05 -1.42
CA GLN A 160 4.43 -26.95 -2.56
C GLN A 160 4.78 -28.40 -2.22
N SER A 161 5.66 -28.64 -1.24
CA SER A 161 6.05 -29.97 -0.77
C SER A 161 5.12 -30.56 0.29
N ILE A 162 4.26 -29.76 0.91
CA ILE A 162 3.26 -30.25 1.90
C ILE A 162 2.06 -30.93 1.20
N ASP A 163 1.82 -30.61 -0.08
CA ASP A 163 0.70 -31.15 -0.87
C ASP A 163 1.08 -32.35 -1.77
N ASP A 164 2.34 -32.81 -1.73
CA ASP A 164 2.83 -34.02 -2.42
C ASP A 164 2.92 -35.20 -1.44
#